data_AF-A0A6U2IBU4-F1
#
_entry.id   AF-A0A6U2IBU4-F1
#
_cell.length_a   1.000
_cell.length_b   1.000
_cell.length_c   1.000
_cell.angle_alpha   90.00
_cell.angle_beta   90.00
_cell.angle_gamma   90.00
#
_symmetry.space_group_name_H-M   'P 1'
#
loop_
_entity.id
_entity.type
_entity.pdbx_description
1 polymer ?
#
loop_
_entity_poly.entity_id
_entity_poly.type
_entity_poly.pdbx_seq_one_letter_code
_entity_poly.pdbx_strand_id
1 'polypeptide(L)'
;MLRSIADTSRVIRLPAHVHSKLGTIRRARQDLEKDLGRPPTDDELSDHLDLPVDKLRLYAGSALNVLSLESPVGSPSSRSLDDRRRALGDVIASHAPTPEEDALSRSFRGEVRAAVEGCLSDRERDVLVLRFGLEDGTPRSVGDTARELGLSRDRVRTVEARALNKLRHPRRNRGLMEYVNGGGGGSGEDRYGQMDDEEVARPAPGPPAAGGAGAVDYVVGSSPESLWSF
;
A
#
# COMPACT_ATOMS: atom_id res chain seq x y z
N MET A 1 -20.59 21.84 34.32
CA MET A 1 -19.33 21.17 34.71
C MET A 1 -19.16 19.80 34.07
N LEU A 2 -20.09 18.83 34.25
CA LEU A 2 -19.95 17.47 33.69
C LEU A 2 -19.70 17.41 32.16
N ARG A 3 -20.37 18.26 31.38
CA ARG A 3 -20.17 18.32 29.91
C ARG A 3 -18.74 18.77 29.53
N SER A 4 -18.14 19.68 30.28
CA SER A 4 -16.77 20.15 30.04
C SER A 4 -15.74 19.08 30.39
N ILE A 5 -15.96 18.33 31.47
CA ILE A 5 -15.10 17.21 31.87
C ILE A 5 -15.17 16.10 30.81
N ALA A 6 -16.36 15.79 30.31
CA ALA A 6 -16.53 14.79 29.24
C ALA A 6 -15.80 15.19 27.93
N ASP A 7 -15.66 16.49 27.66
CA ASP A 7 -15.06 17.01 26.43
C ASP A 7 -13.53 17.11 26.49
N THR A 8 -12.96 17.34 27.68
CA THR A 8 -11.53 17.65 27.86
C THR A 8 -10.75 16.55 28.59
N SER A 9 -11.40 15.57 29.21
CA SER A 9 -10.71 14.56 30.03
C SER A 9 -9.97 13.46 29.25
N ARG A 10 -10.17 13.36 27.93
CA ARG A 10 -9.55 12.33 27.10
C ARG A 10 -8.62 12.97 26.06
N VAL A 11 -7.51 12.28 25.80
CA VAL A 11 -6.57 12.63 24.72
C VAL A 11 -7.27 12.59 23.36
N ILE A 12 -8.10 11.56 23.13
CA ILE A 12 -8.97 11.46 21.96
C ILE A 12 -10.39 11.79 22.40
N ARG A 13 -10.94 12.87 21.85
CA ARG A 13 -12.28 13.35 22.15
C ARG A 13 -13.34 12.35 21.71
N LEU A 14 -14.29 12.02 22.59
CA LEU A 14 -15.45 11.19 22.28
C LEU A 14 -16.74 12.03 22.30
N PRO A 15 -17.71 11.75 21.42
CA PRO A 15 -19.02 12.41 21.47
C PRO A 15 -19.73 12.19 22.82
N ALA A 16 -20.51 13.19 23.26
CA ALA A 16 -21.15 13.18 24.58
C ALA A 16 -22.07 11.97 24.82
N HIS A 17 -22.81 11.51 23.80
CA HIS A 17 -23.69 10.35 23.90
C HIS A 17 -22.90 9.04 24.07
N VAL A 18 -21.74 8.92 23.43
CA VAL A 18 -20.82 7.78 23.60
C VAL A 18 -20.27 7.75 25.02
N HIS A 19 -19.86 8.90 25.56
CA HIS A 19 -19.39 9.01 26.95
C HIS A 19 -20.48 8.62 27.96
N SER A 20 -21.72 9.08 27.77
CA SER A 20 -22.85 8.72 28.62
C SER A 20 -23.17 7.22 28.58
N LYS A 21 -23.13 6.61 27.38
CA LYS A 21 -23.32 5.17 27.21
C LYS A 21 -22.21 4.36 27.88
N LEU A 22 -20.94 4.77 27.75
CA LEU A 22 -19.82 4.14 28.47
C LEU A 22 -19.98 4.19 29.99
N GLY A 23 -20.43 5.33 30.53
CA GLY A 23 -20.73 5.46 31.96
C GLY A 23 -21.86 4.52 32.41
N THR A 24 -22.87 4.33 31.58
CA THR A 24 -23.99 3.41 31.85
C THR A 24 -23.53 1.96 31.82
N ILE A 25 -22.73 1.58 30.81
CA ILE A 25 -22.11 0.25 30.70
C ILE A 25 -21.24 -0.05 31.93
N ARG A 26 -20.43 0.92 32.37
CA ARG A 26 -19.58 0.75 33.57
C ARG A 26 -20.37 0.51 34.84
N ARG A 27 -21.52 1.19 35.01
CA ARG A 27 -22.40 0.99 36.18
C ARG A 27 -23.04 -0.40 36.13
N ALA A 28 -23.66 -0.77 35.01
CA ALA A 28 -24.28 -2.09 34.85
C ALA A 28 -23.28 -3.23 35.08
N ARG A 29 -22.04 -3.10 34.59
CA ARG A 29 -20.97 -4.06 34.87
C ARG A 29 -20.68 -4.20 36.36
N GLN A 30 -20.60 -3.08 37.09
CA GLN A 30 -20.34 -3.07 38.53
C GLN A 30 -21.52 -3.64 39.34
N ASP A 31 -22.75 -3.42 38.90
CA ASP A 31 -23.94 -3.93 39.56
C ASP A 31 -24.05 -5.45 39.36
N LEU A 32 -23.87 -5.94 38.12
CA LEU A 32 -23.81 -7.37 37.83
C LEU A 32 -22.64 -8.08 38.54
N GLU A 33 -21.48 -7.44 38.66
CA GLU A 33 -20.34 -8.01 39.38
C GLU A 33 -20.62 -8.21 40.87
N LYS A 34 -21.40 -7.31 41.49
CA LYS A 34 -21.86 -7.48 42.87
C LYS A 34 -22.87 -8.61 43.01
N ASP A 35 -23.82 -8.71 42.08
CA ASP A 35 -24.89 -9.71 42.12
C ASP A 35 -24.36 -11.13 41.83
N LEU A 36 -23.43 -11.26 40.88
CA LEU A 36 -22.88 -12.53 40.42
C LEU A 36 -21.63 -12.97 41.18
N GLY A 37 -20.97 -12.04 41.90
CA GLY A 37 -19.68 -12.29 42.58
C GLY A 37 -18.51 -12.60 41.64
N ARG A 38 -18.70 -12.38 40.33
CA ARG A 38 -17.71 -12.58 39.25
C ARG A 38 -17.89 -11.50 38.19
N PRO A 39 -16.86 -11.22 37.36
CA PRO A 39 -17.04 -10.30 36.23
C PRO A 39 -18.09 -10.85 35.25
N PRO A 40 -19.08 -10.04 34.83
CA PRO A 40 -20.13 -10.47 33.90
C PRO A 40 -19.58 -10.68 32.49
N THR A 41 -20.22 -11.56 31.73
CA THR A 41 -19.91 -11.76 30.30
C THR A 41 -20.54 -10.67 29.43
N ASP A 42 -20.06 -10.52 28.19
CA ASP A 42 -20.62 -9.55 27.25
C ASP A 42 -22.09 -9.85 26.91
N ASP A 43 -22.50 -11.13 26.94
CA ASP A 43 -23.87 -11.56 26.70
C ASP A 43 -24.80 -11.20 27.87
N GLU A 44 -24.36 -11.45 29.11
CA GLU A 44 -25.10 -11.06 30.33
C GLU A 44 -25.26 -9.54 30.43
N LEU A 45 -24.25 -8.79 29.98
CA LEU A 45 -24.28 -7.33 29.93
C LEU A 45 -25.17 -6.80 28.81
N SER A 46 -25.23 -7.51 27.68
CA SER A 46 -26.14 -7.25 26.55
C SER A 46 -27.60 -7.39 27.01
N ASP A 47 -27.91 -8.50 27.68
CA ASP A 47 -29.26 -8.77 28.18
C ASP A 47 -29.70 -7.78 29.25
N HIS A 48 -28.78 -7.38 30.14
CA HIS A 48 -29.07 -6.39 31.19
C HIS A 48 -29.28 -4.96 30.64
N LEU A 49 -28.58 -4.60 29.54
CA LEU A 49 -28.64 -3.25 28.97
C LEU A 49 -29.55 -3.12 27.74
N ASP A 50 -30.16 -4.22 27.28
CA ASP A 50 -30.93 -4.31 26.03
C ASP A 50 -30.15 -3.73 24.84
N LEU A 51 -28.87 -4.12 24.74
CA LEU A 51 -27.95 -3.64 23.71
C LEU A 51 -27.27 -4.82 23.03
N PRO A 52 -27.26 -4.89 21.68
CA PRO A 52 -26.61 -5.98 20.98
C PRO A 52 -25.11 -6.01 21.30
N VAL A 53 -24.57 -7.23 21.43
CA VAL A 53 -23.17 -7.51 21.76
C VAL A 53 -22.20 -6.75 20.84
N ASP A 54 -22.49 -6.62 19.55
CA ASP A 54 -21.65 -5.87 18.61
C ASP A 54 -21.51 -4.38 18.99
N LYS A 55 -22.60 -3.76 19.47
CA LYS A 55 -22.55 -2.37 19.96
C LYS A 55 -21.78 -2.27 21.26
N LEU A 56 -21.89 -3.26 22.16
CA LEU A 56 -21.08 -3.30 23.38
C LEU A 56 -19.59 -3.38 23.05
N ARG A 57 -19.20 -4.23 22.11
CA ARG A 57 -17.81 -4.34 21.62
C ARG A 57 -17.34 -3.04 20.98
N LEU A 58 -18.18 -2.38 20.20
CA LEU A 58 -17.88 -1.07 19.62
C LEU A 58 -17.65 0.01 20.69
N TYR A 59 -18.49 0.04 21.73
CA TYR A 59 -18.31 0.97 22.85
C TYR A 59 -17.04 0.64 23.64
N ALA A 60 -16.79 -0.63 23.94
CA ALA A 60 -15.58 -1.08 24.62
C ALA A 60 -14.31 -0.70 23.84
N GLY A 61 -14.30 -0.88 22.51
CA GLY A 61 -13.23 -0.45 21.62
C GLY A 61 -13.09 1.07 21.51
N SER A 62 -14.18 1.83 21.66
CA SER A 62 -14.13 3.30 21.72
C SER A 62 -13.53 3.82 23.03
N ALA A 63 -13.49 2.98 24.07
CA ALA A 63 -12.97 3.34 25.39
C ALA A 63 -11.46 3.20 25.51
N LEU A 64 -10.73 2.88 24.42
CA LEU A 64 -9.27 2.71 24.42
C LEU A 64 -8.57 3.85 25.17
N ASN A 65 -7.74 3.46 26.12
CA ASN A 65 -6.88 4.39 26.84
C ASN A 65 -5.60 4.56 26.04
N VAL A 66 -5.27 5.82 25.72
CA VAL A 66 -3.98 6.14 25.09
C VAL A 66 -2.87 5.83 26.10
N LEU A 67 -1.89 5.03 25.68
CA LEU A 67 -0.72 4.72 26.48
C LEU A 67 0.37 5.77 26.24
N SER A 68 1.18 6.05 27.26
CA SER A 68 2.33 6.93 27.10
C SER A 68 3.44 6.21 26.36
N LEU A 69 4.02 6.84 25.33
CA LEU A 69 5.18 6.30 24.62
C LEU A 69 6.43 6.23 25.50
N GLU A 70 6.52 7.03 26.56
CA GLU A 70 7.59 7.02 27.55
C GLU A 70 7.44 5.89 28.58
N SER A 71 6.37 5.08 28.48
CA SER A 71 6.16 3.97 29.41
C SER A 71 7.28 2.93 29.22
N PRO A 72 7.97 2.51 30.30
CA PRO A 72 9.04 1.53 30.17
C PRO A 72 8.48 0.18 29.70
N VAL A 73 9.21 -0.48 28.80
CA VAL A 73 8.84 -1.79 28.26
C VAL A 73 9.57 -2.89 29.05
N GLY A 74 8.87 -3.97 29.41
CA GLY A 74 9.45 -5.18 30.02
C GLY A 74 9.26 -5.37 31.53
N SER A 75 9.29 -6.64 31.96
CA SER A 75 9.14 -7.03 33.37
C SER A 75 10.35 -6.57 34.20
N PRO A 76 10.17 -6.08 35.44
CA PRO A 76 11.28 -5.66 36.32
C PRO A 76 12.33 -6.77 36.57
N SER A 77 11.97 -8.04 36.40
CA SER A 77 12.86 -9.20 36.59
C SER A 77 13.77 -9.51 35.39
N SER A 78 13.50 -8.96 34.21
CA SER A 78 14.23 -9.27 32.97
C SER A 78 15.08 -8.10 32.45
N ARG A 79 15.15 -6.99 33.21
CA ARG A 79 15.86 -5.80 32.76
C ARG A 79 17.37 -5.96 32.91
N SER A 80 18.06 -6.18 31.79
CA SER A 80 19.49 -5.87 31.70
C SER A 80 19.71 -4.37 32.02
N LEU A 81 20.92 -3.98 32.43
CA LEU A 81 21.23 -2.57 32.77
C LEU A 81 20.93 -1.60 31.62
N ASP A 82 21.06 -2.06 30.37
CA ASP A 82 20.69 -1.31 29.15
C ASP A 82 19.18 -1.24 28.87
N ASP A 83 18.41 -2.20 29.39
CA ASP A 83 16.98 -2.36 29.08
C ASP A 83 16.07 -1.51 29.99
N ARG A 84 16.65 -0.87 31.02
CA ARG A 84 15.91 0.02 31.93
C ARG A 84 15.50 1.35 31.29
N ARG A 85 16.04 1.67 30.11
CA ARG A 85 15.80 2.93 29.41
C ARG A 85 14.88 2.78 28.19
N ARG A 86 14.54 1.57 27.76
CA ARG A 86 13.68 1.38 26.58
C ARG A 86 12.25 1.78 26.89
N ALA A 87 11.78 2.77 26.14
CA ALA A 87 10.42 3.25 26.18
C ALA A 87 9.55 2.50 25.15
N LEU A 88 8.22 2.56 25.31
CA LEU A 88 7.27 1.97 24.35
C LEU A 88 7.45 2.57 22.95
N GLY A 89 7.80 3.85 22.86
CA GLY A 89 8.11 4.53 21.60
C GLY A 89 9.27 3.90 20.83
N ASP A 90 10.29 3.39 21.52
CA ASP A 90 11.49 2.81 20.87
C ASP A 90 11.21 1.45 20.20
N VAL A 91 10.11 0.80 20.57
CA VAL A 91 9.72 -0.52 20.05
C VAL A 91 8.77 -0.40 18.85
N ILE A 92 8.10 0.74 18.70
CA ILE A 92 7.14 0.96 17.63
C ILE A 92 7.90 1.29 16.34
N ALA A 93 7.79 0.42 15.35
CA ALA A 93 8.35 0.67 14.03
C ALA A 93 7.68 1.88 13.37
N SER A 94 8.48 2.71 12.72
CA SER A 94 7.98 3.80 11.88
C SER A 94 7.33 3.24 10.62
N HIS A 95 6.27 3.90 10.14
CA HIS A 95 5.67 3.65 8.82
C HIS A 95 6.35 4.44 7.70
N ALA A 96 7.43 5.17 8.01
CA ALA A 96 8.22 5.85 6.99
C ALA A 96 8.90 4.83 6.08
N PRO A 97 9.05 5.13 4.78
CA PRO A 97 9.79 4.26 3.88
C PRO A 97 11.23 4.11 4.37
N THR A 98 11.79 2.92 4.15
CA THR A 98 13.21 2.66 4.40
C THR A 98 14.07 3.49 3.44
N PRO A 99 15.35 3.79 3.78
CA PRO A 99 16.24 4.49 2.87
C PRO A 99 16.42 3.76 1.53
N GLU A 100 16.36 2.43 1.53
CA GLU A 100 16.40 1.59 0.34
C GLU A 100 15.14 1.78 -0.53
N GLU A 101 13.95 1.77 0.09
CA GLU A 101 12.69 2.04 -0.61
C GLU A 101 12.63 3.47 -1.20
N ASP A 102 13.14 4.47 -0.47
CA ASP A 102 13.21 5.85 -0.98
C ASP A 102 14.19 5.95 -2.16
N ALA A 103 15.37 5.33 -2.07
CA ALA A 103 16.34 5.29 -3.15
C ALA A 103 15.79 4.59 -4.41
N LEU A 104 15.10 3.46 -4.23
CA LEU A 104 14.44 2.73 -5.32
C LEU A 104 13.34 3.58 -5.96
N SER A 105 12.50 4.23 -5.14
CA SER A 105 11.42 5.10 -5.60
C SER A 105 11.95 6.30 -6.39
N ARG A 106 13.06 6.92 -5.95
CA ARG A 106 13.72 8.01 -6.68
C ARG A 106 14.30 7.54 -8.01
N SER A 107 14.97 6.38 -8.01
CA SER A 107 15.54 5.80 -9.23
C SER A 107 14.45 5.48 -10.24
N PHE A 108 13.37 4.84 -9.80
CA PHE A 108 12.19 4.56 -10.62
C PHE A 108 11.59 5.83 -11.23
N ARG A 109 11.40 6.89 -10.43
CA ARG A 109 10.88 8.18 -10.94
C ARG A 109 11.83 8.81 -11.97
N GLY A 110 13.14 8.69 -11.76
CA GLY A 110 14.16 9.14 -12.70
C GLY A 110 14.09 8.40 -14.04
N GLU A 111 13.98 7.07 -14.00
CA GLU A 111 13.86 6.26 -15.21
C GLU A 111 12.56 6.50 -15.98
N VAL A 112 11.44 6.63 -15.27
CA VAL A 112 10.15 7.00 -15.89
C VAL A 112 10.26 8.34 -16.59
N ARG A 113 10.89 9.34 -15.95
CA ARG A 113 11.12 10.66 -16.56
C ARG A 113 11.99 10.56 -17.80
N ALA A 114 13.13 9.85 -17.72
CA ALA A 114 14.03 9.66 -18.86
C ALA A 114 13.33 8.94 -20.04
N ALA A 115 12.50 7.93 -19.76
CA ALA A 115 11.72 7.23 -20.78
C ALA A 115 10.69 8.14 -21.44
N VAL A 116 9.98 8.95 -20.66
CA VAL A 116 8.99 9.92 -21.16
C VAL A 116 9.66 11.03 -21.97
N GLU A 117 10.77 11.60 -21.50
CA GLU A 117 11.49 12.67 -22.19
C GLU A 117 12.15 12.20 -23.49
N GLY A 118 12.78 11.02 -23.49
CA GLY A 118 13.52 10.51 -24.64
C GLY A 118 12.68 9.84 -25.73
N CYS A 119 11.46 9.37 -25.43
CA CYS A 119 10.68 8.56 -26.37
C CYS A 119 9.44 9.25 -26.94
N LEU A 120 8.96 10.31 -26.30
CA LEU A 120 7.69 10.96 -26.62
C LEU A 120 7.92 12.37 -27.18
N SER A 121 7.03 12.79 -28.06
CA SER A 121 6.95 14.19 -28.48
C SER A 121 6.40 15.07 -27.35
N ASP A 122 6.68 16.37 -27.37
CA ASP A 122 6.26 17.29 -26.30
C ASP A 122 4.75 17.20 -26.01
N ARG A 123 3.91 17.12 -27.05
CA ARG A 123 2.45 16.94 -26.89
C ARG A 123 2.06 15.60 -26.26
N GLU A 124 2.81 14.53 -26.52
CA GLU A 124 2.56 13.21 -25.91
C GLU A 124 3.00 13.20 -24.43
N ARG A 125 4.11 13.90 -24.13
CA ARG A 125 4.60 14.12 -22.77
C ARG A 125 3.57 14.89 -21.95
N ASP A 126 3.08 16.03 -22.45
CA ASP A 126 2.12 16.88 -21.73
C ASP A 126 0.84 16.10 -21.37
N VAL A 127 0.34 15.28 -22.30
CA VAL A 127 -0.83 14.43 -22.06
C VAL A 127 -0.55 13.40 -20.96
N LEU A 128 0.60 12.73 -20.96
CA LEU A 128 0.92 11.73 -19.92
C LEU A 128 1.24 12.36 -18.56
N VAL A 129 1.99 13.46 -18.53
CA VAL A 129 2.37 14.16 -17.30
C VAL A 129 1.12 14.64 -16.56
N LEU A 130 0.18 15.28 -17.28
CA LEU A 130 -1.08 15.75 -16.68
C LEU A 130 -1.99 14.60 -16.27
N ARG A 131 -2.08 13.54 -17.09
CA ARG A 131 -3.00 12.44 -16.83
C ARG A 131 -2.57 11.56 -15.66
N PHE A 132 -1.28 11.26 -15.55
CA PHE A 132 -0.72 10.41 -14.50
C PHE A 132 -0.11 11.19 -13.33
N GLY A 133 -0.06 12.53 -13.42
CA GLY A 133 0.49 13.37 -12.35
C GLY A 133 1.98 13.14 -12.13
N LEU A 134 2.77 12.95 -13.19
CA LEU A 134 4.19 12.58 -13.07
C LEU A 134 5.05 13.69 -12.41
N GLU A 135 4.57 14.93 -12.42
CA GLU A 135 5.21 16.07 -11.74
C GLU A 135 4.50 16.40 -10.41
N ASP A 136 3.20 16.66 -10.46
CA ASP A 136 2.42 17.15 -9.31
C ASP A 136 1.84 16.05 -8.40
N GLY A 137 2.04 14.77 -8.74
CA GLY A 137 1.50 13.61 -8.01
C GLY A 137 -0.03 13.46 -8.07
N THR A 138 -0.73 14.35 -8.78
CA THR A 138 -2.19 14.36 -8.86
C THR A 138 -2.65 13.89 -10.25
N PRO A 139 -3.22 12.68 -10.39
CA PRO A 139 -3.73 12.21 -11.67
C PRO A 139 -4.99 12.98 -12.07
N ARG A 140 -5.12 13.29 -13.37
CA ARG A 140 -6.27 14.05 -13.92
C ARG A 140 -7.13 13.17 -14.83
N SER A 141 -8.43 13.43 -14.86
CA SER A 141 -9.35 12.71 -15.75
C SER A 141 -9.10 13.10 -17.22
N VAL A 142 -9.50 12.23 -18.18
CA VAL A 142 -9.43 12.54 -19.62
C VAL A 142 -10.12 13.87 -19.93
N GLY A 143 -11.23 14.16 -19.25
CA GLY A 143 -11.99 15.39 -19.44
C GLY A 143 -11.26 16.63 -18.95
N ASP A 144 -10.50 16.51 -17.86
CA ASP A 144 -9.75 17.63 -17.28
C ASP A 144 -8.49 17.91 -18.11
N THR A 145 -7.76 16.86 -18.46
CA THR A 145 -6.59 16.97 -19.36
C THR A 145 -6.98 17.54 -20.73
N ALA A 146 -8.14 17.14 -21.27
CA ALA A 146 -8.67 17.67 -22.52
C ALA A 146 -8.96 19.18 -22.43
N ARG A 147 -9.56 19.65 -21.32
CA ARG A 147 -9.84 21.07 -21.11
C ARG A 147 -8.55 21.89 -20.97
N GLU A 148 -7.58 21.37 -20.23
CA GLU A 148 -6.31 22.05 -19.96
C GLU A 148 -5.43 22.16 -21.21
N LEU A 149 -5.40 21.13 -22.05
CA LEU A 149 -4.62 21.10 -23.29
C LEU A 149 -5.39 21.63 -24.52
N GLY A 150 -6.64 22.04 -24.37
CA GLY A 150 -7.49 22.48 -25.49
C GLY A 150 -7.75 21.39 -26.54
N LEU A 151 -7.80 20.13 -26.13
CA LEU A 151 -8.00 18.96 -26.99
C LEU A 151 -9.39 18.35 -26.81
N SER A 152 -9.86 17.58 -27.80
CA SER A 152 -11.04 16.74 -27.60
C SER A 152 -10.70 15.54 -26.72
N ARG A 153 -11.70 15.00 -26.00
CA ARG A 153 -11.53 13.82 -25.14
C ARG A 153 -11.01 12.60 -25.91
N ASP A 154 -11.53 12.38 -27.12
CA ASP A 154 -11.11 11.27 -27.97
C ASP A 154 -9.68 11.46 -28.49
N ARG A 155 -9.28 12.72 -28.73
CA ARG A 155 -7.90 13.03 -29.10
C ARG A 155 -6.94 12.71 -27.96
N VAL A 156 -7.27 13.06 -26.72
CA VAL A 156 -6.47 12.70 -25.53
C VAL A 156 -6.31 11.18 -25.41
N ARG A 157 -7.41 10.41 -25.54
CA ARG A 157 -7.36 8.93 -25.53
C ARG A 157 -6.47 8.35 -26.62
N THR A 158 -6.55 8.92 -27.83
CA THR A 158 -5.73 8.47 -28.97
C THR A 158 -4.24 8.75 -28.73
N VAL A 159 -3.92 9.94 -28.24
CA VAL A 159 -2.52 10.34 -27.94
C VAL A 159 -1.96 9.49 -26.81
N GLU A 160 -2.73 9.25 -25.75
CA GLU A 160 -2.37 8.37 -24.65
C GLU A 160 -2.06 6.95 -25.15
N ALA A 161 -2.98 6.33 -25.89
CA ALA A 161 -2.79 4.97 -26.39
C ALA A 161 -1.54 4.85 -27.26
N ARG A 162 -1.29 5.87 -28.10
CA ARG A 162 -0.07 5.94 -28.93
C ARG A 162 1.19 6.09 -28.08
N ALA A 163 1.17 6.95 -27.07
CA ALA A 163 2.30 7.20 -26.19
C ALA A 163 2.64 5.96 -25.36
N LEU A 164 1.64 5.31 -24.76
CA LEU A 164 1.82 4.04 -24.04
C LEU A 164 2.35 2.94 -24.96
N ASN A 165 1.85 2.84 -26.20
CA ASN A 165 2.37 1.86 -27.16
C ASN A 165 3.85 2.10 -27.50
N LYS A 166 4.29 3.36 -27.60
CA LYS A 166 5.70 3.70 -27.79
C LYS A 166 6.58 3.32 -26.60
N LEU A 167 6.07 3.50 -25.37
CA LEU A 167 6.78 3.14 -24.14
C LEU A 167 6.85 1.62 -23.93
N ARG A 168 5.86 0.85 -24.42
CA ARG A 168 5.83 -0.61 -24.33
C ARG A 168 6.87 -1.34 -25.18
N HIS A 169 7.59 -0.66 -26.08
CA HIS A 169 8.55 -1.33 -26.95
C HIS A 169 9.70 -1.95 -26.13
N PRO A 170 10.03 -3.25 -26.28
CA PRO A 170 11.01 -3.96 -25.42
C PRO A 170 12.41 -3.35 -25.33
N ARG A 171 12.87 -2.61 -26.36
CA ARG A 171 14.15 -1.88 -26.29
C ARG A 171 14.13 -0.71 -25.31
N ARG A 172 12.95 -0.19 -24.99
CA ARG A 172 12.72 1.02 -24.18
C ARG A 172 12.13 0.70 -22.82
N ASN A 173 11.43 -0.43 -22.69
CA ASN A 173 10.81 -0.90 -21.45
C ASN A 173 11.78 -1.75 -20.59
N ARG A 174 13.03 -1.98 -21.00
CA ARG A 174 13.90 -2.95 -20.32
C ARG A 174 14.23 -2.55 -18.87
N GLY A 175 14.53 -1.28 -18.60
CA GLY A 175 14.77 -0.77 -17.23
C GLY A 175 13.49 -0.74 -16.41
N LEU A 176 12.39 -0.26 -16.99
CA LEU A 176 11.09 -0.20 -16.32
C LEU A 176 10.50 -1.58 -15.97
N MET A 177 10.78 -2.63 -16.76
CA MET A 177 10.36 -4.00 -16.45
C MET A 177 11.07 -4.60 -15.23
N GLU A 178 12.26 -4.11 -14.88
CA GLU A 178 12.99 -4.54 -13.68
C GLU A 178 12.18 -4.23 -12.41
N TYR A 179 11.51 -3.07 -12.39
CA TYR A 179 10.63 -2.66 -11.29
C TYR A 179 9.30 -3.42 -11.25
N VAL A 180 8.79 -3.90 -12.39
CA VAL A 180 7.50 -4.61 -12.48
C VAL A 180 7.64 -6.09 -12.10
N ASN A 181 8.77 -6.72 -12.43
CA ASN A 181 8.98 -8.15 -12.19
C ASN A 181 9.42 -8.50 -10.77
N GLY A 182 9.68 -7.50 -9.90
CA GLY A 182 9.78 -7.65 -8.44
C GLY A 182 10.46 -8.91 -7.92
N GLY A 183 11.80 -8.97 -7.97
CA GLY A 183 12.59 -9.98 -7.27
C GLY A 183 13.86 -9.34 -6.73
N GLY A 184 13.93 -9.17 -5.41
CA GLY A 184 15.05 -8.54 -4.73
C GLY A 184 16.37 -9.32 -4.84
N GLY A 185 17.47 -8.60 -4.56
CA GLY A 185 18.76 -9.19 -4.24
C GLY A 185 19.77 -9.24 -5.40
N GLY A 186 20.71 -8.29 -5.35
CA GLY A 186 22.12 -8.45 -5.73
C GLY A 186 22.48 -9.25 -6.98
N SER A 187 22.87 -8.54 -8.05
CA SER A 187 24.00 -8.91 -8.91
C SER A 187 24.28 -7.79 -9.91
N GLY A 188 24.75 -6.65 -9.41
CA GLY A 188 25.20 -5.51 -10.22
C GLY A 188 26.70 -5.23 -10.14
N GLU A 189 27.43 -5.94 -9.28
CA GLU A 189 28.88 -5.87 -9.17
C GLU A 189 29.45 -7.19 -9.69
N ASP A 190 29.70 -7.28 -10.99
CA ASP A 190 30.61 -8.27 -11.61
C ASP A 190 30.84 -7.97 -13.10
N ARG A 191 30.95 -6.69 -13.49
CA ARG A 191 31.32 -6.32 -14.88
C ARG A 191 32.35 -5.20 -15.00
N TYR A 192 33.29 -5.15 -14.06
CA TYR A 192 34.60 -4.53 -14.28
C TYR A 192 35.70 -5.54 -13.93
N GLY A 193 35.86 -6.55 -14.78
CA GLY A 193 37.00 -7.46 -14.78
C GLY A 193 37.68 -7.39 -16.14
N GLN A 194 38.94 -6.94 -16.10
CA GLN A 194 39.99 -7.15 -17.10
C GLN A 194 39.63 -6.85 -18.57
N MET A 195 39.93 -5.62 -18.99
CA MET A 195 40.54 -5.45 -20.32
C MET A 195 41.96 -6.01 -20.19
N ASP A 196 42.22 -7.15 -20.81
CA ASP A 196 43.53 -7.60 -21.27
C ASP A 196 43.29 -8.59 -22.43
N ASP A 197 44.27 -8.63 -23.32
CA ASP A 197 44.16 -8.84 -24.76
C ASP A 197 43.84 -10.26 -25.27
N GLU A 198 43.52 -10.27 -26.58
CA GLU A 198 43.85 -11.32 -27.55
C GLU A 198 42.92 -12.54 -27.77
N GLU A 199 42.82 -12.88 -29.06
CA GLU A 199 42.54 -14.21 -29.62
C GLU A 199 41.21 -14.49 -30.36
N VAL A 200 41.19 -14.01 -31.62
CA VAL A 200 40.90 -14.77 -32.86
C VAL A 200 39.57 -15.54 -33.01
N ALA A 201 38.76 -14.99 -33.91
CA ALA A 201 37.82 -15.62 -34.84
C ALA A 201 37.65 -17.16 -34.85
N ARG A 202 36.40 -17.61 -34.61
CA ARG A 202 35.83 -18.83 -35.24
C ARG A 202 34.35 -18.61 -35.62
N PRO A 203 33.90 -19.07 -36.80
CA PRO A 203 32.54 -18.84 -37.29
C PRO A 203 31.50 -19.79 -36.68
N ALA A 204 30.25 -19.32 -36.64
CA ALA A 204 29.08 -19.98 -36.05
C ALA A 204 28.69 -21.32 -36.72
N PRO A 205 28.22 -22.33 -35.96
CA PRO A 205 27.55 -23.49 -36.54
C PRO A 205 26.08 -23.18 -36.90
N GLY A 206 25.66 -23.63 -38.09
CA GLY A 206 24.32 -23.45 -38.64
C GLY A 206 23.21 -24.28 -37.96
N PRO A 207 21.94 -24.06 -38.33
CA PRO A 207 20.78 -24.65 -37.65
C PRO A 207 20.57 -26.14 -38.01
N PRO A 208 20.17 -27.00 -37.05
CA PRO A 208 19.77 -28.36 -37.36
C PRO A 208 18.36 -28.45 -37.96
N ALA A 209 18.22 -29.45 -38.83
CA ALA A 209 17.09 -29.72 -39.71
C ALA A 209 15.81 -30.18 -39.00
N ALA A 210 14.70 -29.99 -39.73
CA ALA A 210 13.34 -30.39 -39.39
C ALA A 210 13.17 -31.91 -39.22
N GLY A 211 12.31 -32.30 -38.27
CA GLY A 211 11.87 -33.68 -38.05
C GLY A 211 10.61 -33.75 -37.20
N GLY A 212 9.45 -33.69 -37.88
CA GLY A 212 8.27 -34.54 -37.69
C GLY A 212 7.61 -34.77 -36.32
N ALA A 213 6.31 -34.43 -36.31
CA ALA A 213 5.18 -35.19 -35.74
C ALA A 213 4.83 -35.02 -34.25
N GLY A 214 3.57 -34.62 -34.03
CA GLY A 214 2.92 -34.67 -32.72
C GLY A 214 1.72 -33.74 -32.63
N ALA A 215 0.64 -34.08 -33.33
CA ALA A 215 -0.65 -33.42 -33.25
C ALA A 215 -1.23 -33.53 -31.83
N VAL A 216 -1.77 -32.42 -31.31
CA VAL A 216 -2.82 -32.47 -30.28
C VAL A 216 -3.81 -31.34 -30.52
N ASP A 217 -5.05 -31.76 -30.67
CA ASP A 217 -6.21 -30.99 -31.11
C ASP A 217 -6.59 -29.83 -30.19
N TYR A 218 -6.96 -28.72 -30.83
CA TYR A 218 -7.71 -27.63 -30.25
C TYR A 218 -9.17 -28.06 -30.05
N VAL A 219 -9.66 -28.03 -28.81
CA VAL A 219 -11.10 -27.96 -28.54
C VAL A 219 -11.42 -26.53 -28.11
N VAL A 220 -12.08 -25.83 -29.01
CA VAL A 220 -12.82 -24.58 -28.78
C VAL A 220 -14.06 -24.91 -27.93
N GLY A 221 -14.26 -24.17 -26.84
CA GLY A 221 -15.43 -24.34 -25.98
C GLY A 221 -15.69 -23.17 -25.04
N SER A 222 -16.47 -22.22 -25.55
CA SER A 222 -17.55 -21.50 -24.85
C SER A 222 -17.24 -20.62 -23.64
N SER A 223 -17.55 -19.33 -23.83
CA SER A 223 -17.94 -18.37 -22.79
C SER A 223 -18.95 -18.96 -21.79
N PRO A 224 -19.03 -18.39 -20.58
CA PRO A 224 -20.07 -17.37 -20.40
C PRO A 224 -19.66 -16.17 -19.55
N GLU A 225 -20.38 -15.09 -19.85
CA GLU A 225 -20.42 -13.82 -19.17
C GLU A 225 -21.05 -13.91 -17.76
N SER A 226 -20.93 -12.78 -17.05
CA SER A 226 -21.77 -12.32 -15.93
C SER A 226 -21.55 -13.01 -14.58
N LEU A 227 -21.06 -12.25 -13.57
CA LEU A 227 -21.48 -12.31 -12.16
C LEU A 227 -20.69 -11.27 -11.32
N TRP A 228 -21.02 -9.98 -11.46
CA TRP A 228 -20.77 -8.99 -10.40
C TRP A 228 -22.03 -8.12 -10.26
N SER A 229 -22.87 -8.49 -9.30
CA SER A 229 -23.87 -7.60 -8.71
C SER A 229 -24.25 -8.13 -7.33
N PHE A 230 -23.52 -7.67 -6.31
CA PHE A 230 -24.06 -7.31 -5.00
C PHE A 230 -23.09 -6.35 -4.32
#